data_AF-F0RT62-F1
#
_entry.id   AF-F0RT62-F1
#
_cell.length_a   1.000
_cell.length_b   1.000
_cell.length_c   1.000
_cell.angle_alpha   90.00
_cell.angle_beta   90.00
_cell.angle_gamma   90.00
#
_symmetry.space_group_name_H-M   'P 1'
#
loop_
_entity.id
_entity.type
_entity.pdbx_description
1 polymer ?
#
loop_
_entity_poly.entity_id
_entity_poly.type
_entity_poly.pdbx_seq_one_letter_code
_entity_poly.pdbx_strand_id
1 'polypeptide(L)'
;MEQKQVVITEKIPIGISLCAMGGPVRYNGKGIDVLSDLGREKNDFIFYPVCPECQAGLGVTRDPVHLSGGNGEQVWSGEAEVKNRSGRLVTKQMKQGSLECLEVLKRSGVKAFIYMDGSPSCGVYRTTLKSTKRGNPPGVFGSLLLDEGFFLIPSSDLQSPLKWWDWRRRLLAFHWFANHPLHSMQELYETWYVLKFLCQELDNTWAREMGRTLASLSKGDFAQFEPTFRAQVLDLLRRPSTTVKITNSLWKHYSHYRKKKGKTVEEINSPDFKRNVTTIAKELTKMERTALEDDFLFGASPVIYRDKSRLRALEEQKESREES
;
A
#
# COMPACT_ATOMS: atom_id res chain seq x y z
N MET A 1 5.35 11.43 26.07
CA MET A 1 4.32 10.99 25.11
C MET A 1 4.22 9.48 25.17
N GLU A 2 3.04 8.95 25.50
CA GLU A 2 2.80 7.51 25.41
C GLU A 2 2.91 7.05 23.95
N GLN A 3 3.77 6.08 23.71
CA GLN A 3 4.08 5.57 22.38
C GLN A 3 3.09 4.46 22.06
N LYS A 4 1.89 4.82 21.61
CA LYS A 4 0.82 3.88 21.22
C LYS A 4 0.73 3.77 19.71
N GLN A 5 0.20 2.65 19.22
CA GLN A 5 -0.14 2.50 17.81
C GLN A 5 -1.27 3.46 17.44
N VAL A 6 -1.23 3.98 16.22
CA VAL A 6 -2.35 4.74 15.65
C VAL A 6 -3.40 3.74 15.18
N VAL A 7 -4.64 3.94 15.59
CA VAL A 7 -5.78 3.10 15.19
C VAL A 7 -6.70 3.91 14.28
N ILE A 8 -6.88 3.47 13.04
CA ILE A 8 -7.92 3.99 12.15
C ILE A 8 -9.15 3.08 12.20
N THR A 9 -10.34 3.67 12.08
CA THR A 9 -11.62 2.94 12.21
C THR A 9 -12.49 3.02 10.96
N GLU A 10 -12.18 3.97 10.09
CA GLU A 10 -12.72 4.14 8.77
C GLU A 10 -12.13 3.11 7.80
N LYS A 11 -13.00 2.52 6.97
CA LYS A 11 -12.56 1.59 5.94
C LYS A 11 -11.84 2.36 4.84
N ILE A 12 -10.75 1.80 4.33
CA ILE A 12 -9.98 2.45 3.28
C ILE A 12 -10.62 2.21 1.91
N PRO A 13 -10.89 3.26 1.11
CA PRO A 13 -11.32 3.12 -0.27
C PRO A 13 -10.14 2.68 -1.16
N ILE A 14 -10.30 1.55 -1.85
CA ILE A 14 -9.30 0.97 -2.75
C ILE A 14 -9.93 0.75 -4.13
N GLY A 15 -9.33 1.33 -5.16
CA GLY A 15 -9.69 1.00 -6.53
C GLY A 15 -9.14 -0.38 -6.90
N ILE A 16 -9.86 -1.13 -7.73
CA ILE A 16 -9.40 -2.46 -8.15
C ILE A 16 -9.70 -2.67 -9.63
N SER A 17 -8.77 -3.30 -10.35
CA SER A 17 -9.10 -3.84 -11.68
C SER A 17 -10.31 -4.75 -11.55
N LEU A 18 -11.43 -4.45 -12.20
CA LEU A 18 -12.69 -5.20 -12.05
C LEU A 18 -12.51 -6.71 -12.31
N CYS A 19 -11.61 -7.07 -13.24
CA CYS A 19 -11.27 -8.46 -13.49
C CYS A 19 -10.55 -9.17 -12.33
N ALA A 20 -9.85 -8.43 -11.46
CA ALA A 20 -9.20 -8.93 -10.23
C ALA A 20 -10.22 -9.17 -9.09
N MET A 21 -11.44 -8.66 -9.22
CA MET A 21 -12.55 -8.93 -8.32
C MET A 21 -13.48 -10.04 -8.85
N GLY A 22 -13.02 -10.82 -9.85
CA GLY A 22 -13.82 -11.87 -10.48
C GLY A 22 -14.79 -11.39 -11.58
N GLY A 23 -14.85 -10.08 -11.88
CA GLY A 23 -15.70 -9.55 -12.94
C GLY A 23 -15.33 -10.13 -14.32
N PRO A 24 -16.29 -10.60 -15.14
CA PRO A 24 -16.03 -11.27 -16.42
C PRO A 24 -15.67 -10.29 -17.55
N VAL A 25 -14.73 -9.37 -17.31
CA VAL A 25 -14.45 -8.22 -18.17
C VAL A 25 -13.14 -8.29 -18.93
N ARG A 26 -12.38 -9.39 -18.79
CA ARG A 26 -11.18 -9.62 -19.61
C ARG A 26 -11.59 -9.82 -21.07
N TYR A 27 -10.61 -9.70 -21.97
CA TYR A 27 -10.80 -9.88 -23.41
C TYR A 27 -11.47 -11.22 -23.77
N ASN A 28 -11.29 -12.25 -22.94
CA ASN A 28 -11.85 -13.59 -23.08
C ASN A 28 -13.10 -13.85 -22.22
N GLY A 29 -13.72 -12.81 -21.64
CA GLY A 29 -14.92 -12.92 -20.81
C GLY A 29 -14.69 -13.54 -19.43
N LYS A 30 -13.44 -13.69 -18.97
CA LYS A 30 -13.10 -14.26 -17.66
C LYS A 30 -12.78 -13.19 -16.62
N GLY A 31 -12.91 -13.55 -15.35
CA GLY A 31 -12.39 -12.84 -14.19
C GLY A 31 -11.51 -13.74 -13.34
N ILE A 32 -10.76 -13.16 -12.41
CA ILE A 32 -9.96 -13.84 -11.40
C ILE A 32 -10.27 -13.14 -10.08
N ASP A 33 -10.83 -13.84 -9.09
CA ASP A 33 -11.09 -13.25 -7.76
C ASP A 33 -9.86 -13.39 -6.85
N VAL A 34 -9.02 -12.36 -6.82
CA VAL A 34 -7.83 -12.32 -5.95
C VAL A 34 -8.16 -11.87 -4.53
N LEU A 35 -9.38 -11.38 -4.27
CA LEU A 35 -9.79 -10.94 -2.92
C LEU A 35 -10.16 -12.12 -2.02
N SER A 36 -10.42 -13.29 -2.61
CA SER A 36 -10.69 -14.53 -1.89
C SER A 36 -9.55 -14.89 -0.91
N ASP A 37 -8.29 -14.65 -1.30
CA ASP A 37 -7.09 -14.90 -0.49
C ASP A 37 -6.98 -14.01 0.76
N LEU A 38 -7.65 -12.84 0.77
CA LEU A 38 -7.68 -11.94 1.92
C LEU A 38 -8.64 -12.41 3.04
N GLY A 39 -9.48 -13.42 2.76
CA GLY A 39 -10.41 -13.96 3.73
C GLY A 39 -11.34 -12.90 4.33
N ARG A 40 -11.32 -12.73 5.66
CA ARG A 40 -12.15 -11.74 6.37
C ARG A 40 -11.60 -10.31 6.30
N GLU A 41 -10.30 -10.15 6.06
CA GLU A 41 -9.61 -8.85 6.07
C GLU A 41 -10.06 -7.97 4.89
N LYS A 42 -10.59 -8.55 3.81
CA LYS A 42 -11.22 -7.79 2.72
C LYS A 42 -12.33 -6.84 3.21
N ASN A 43 -12.97 -7.16 4.35
CA ASN A 43 -14.03 -6.33 4.92
C ASN A 43 -13.52 -5.04 5.57
N ASP A 44 -12.20 -4.90 5.75
CA ASP A 44 -11.56 -3.69 6.29
C ASP A 44 -11.43 -2.59 5.21
N PHE A 45 -11.75 -2.93 3.96
CA PHE A 45 -11.65 -2.07 2.79
C PHE A 45 -13.01 -1.86 2.11
N ILE A 46 -13.12 -0.79 1.32
CA ILE A 46 -14.21 -0.56 0.38
C ILE A 46 -13.61 -0.59 -1.03
N PHE A 47 -14.06 -1.52 -1.87
CA PHE A 47 -13.50 -1.71 -3.21
C PHE A 47 -14.30 -0.96 -4.28
N TYR A 48 -13.59 -0.23 -5.14
CA TYR A 48 -14.15 0.51 -6.27
C TYR A 48 -13.63 -0.11 -7.58
N PRO A 49 -14.38 -1.04 -8.18
CA PRO A 49 -13.92 -1.76 -9.36
C PRO A 49 -14.01 -0.91 -10.62
N VAL A 50 -12.97 -0.91 -11.45
CA VAL A 50 -12.94 -0.23 -12.76
C VAL A 50 -12.27 -1.09 -13.82
N CYS A 51 -12.64 -0.88 -15.09
CA CYS A 51 -11.98 -1.51 -16.23
C CYS A 51 -11.80 -0.48 -17.36
N PRO A 52 -10.57 0.06 -17.55
CA PRO A 52 -10.29 1.05 -18.59
C PRO A 52 -10.65 0.57 -20.00
N GLU A 53 -10.47 -0.73 -20.29
CA GLU A 53 -10.81 -1.30 -21.59
C GLU A 53 -12.33 -1.35 -21.85
N CYS A 54 -13.13 -1.63 -20.83
CA CYS A 54 -14.59 -1.57 -20.96
C CYS A 54 -15.07 -0.12 -21.06
N GLN A 55 -14.50 0.81 -20.28
CA GLN A 55 -14.82 2.23 -20.39
C GLN A 55 -14.37 2.83 -21.73
N ALA A 56 -13.30 2.30 -22.32
CA ALA A 56 -12.90 2.61 -23.69
C ALA A 56 -13.87 2.09 -24.77
N GLY A 57 -14.96 1.43 -24.40
CA GLY A 57 -15.97 0.91 -25.33
C GLY A 57 -15.52 -0.31 -26.12
N LEU A 58 -14.48 -1.04 -25.67
CA LEU A 58 -13.96 -2.20 -26.42
C LEU A 58 -14.83 -3.45 -26.30
N GLY A 59 -15.80 -3.48 -25.38
CA GLY A 59 -16.72 -4.61 -25.20
C GLY A 59 -16.10 -5.85 -24.52
N VAL A 60 -16.93 -6.89 -24.37
CA VAL A 60 -16.57 -8.21 -23.83
C VAL A 60 -17.35 -9.27 -24.62
N THR A 61 -16.71 -10.25 -25.28
CA THR A 61 -15.27 -10.42 -25.52
C THR A 61 -14.73 -9.35 -26.50
N ARG A 62 -13.41 -9.27 -26.65
CA ARG A 62 -12.74 -8.31 -27.56
C ARG A 62 -11.39 -8.82 -28.03
N ASP A 63 -10.86 -8.21 -29.09
CA ASP A 63 -9.46 -8.40 -29.47
C ASP A 63 -8.53 -7.90 -28.36
N PRO A 64 -7.52 -8.69 -27.96
CA PRO A 64 -6.49 -8.21 -27.05
C PRO A 64 -5.81 -6.96 -27.59
N VAL A 65 -5.55 -6.00 -26.72
CA VAL A 65 -4.78 -4.80 -27.03
C VAL A 65 -3.33 -4.96 -26.59
N HIS A 66 -2.44 -4.18 -27.19
CA HIS A 66 -1.03 -4.10 -26.81
C HIS A 66 -0.52 -2.68 -27.05
N LEU A 67 0.53 -2.30 -26.32
CA LEU A 67 1.29 -1.08 -26.56
C LEU A 67 2.23 -1.31 -27.74
N SER A 68 2.25 -0.37 -28.68
CA SER A 68 3.10 -0.39 -29.87
C SER A 68 4.04 0.80 -29.82
N GLY A 69 5.35 0.54 -29.87
CA GLY A 69 6.38 1.59 -29.90
C GLY A 69 6.82 2.14 -28.54
N GLY A 70 6.28 1.67 -27.41
CA GLY A 70 6.67 2.19 -26.11
C GLY A 70 5.79 1.75 -24.94
N ASN A 71 5.55 2.67 -24.02
CA ASN A 71 4.85 2.45 -22.75
C ASN A 71 3.62 3.36 -22.56
N GLY A 72 2.94 3.22 -21.41
CA GLY A 72 1.78 4.06 -21.07
C GLY A 72 2.08 5.55 -21.02
N GLU A 73 3.19 5.96 -20.40
CA GLU A 73 3.64 7.37 -20.37
C GLU A 73 3.86 7.91 -21.79
N GLN A 74 4.49 7.11 -22.66
CA GLN A 74 4.71 7.44 -24.07
C GLN A 74 3.41 7.48 -24.88
N VAL A 75 2.38 6.73 -24.49
CA VAL A 75 1.02 6.89 -25.05
C VAL A 75 0.40 8.22 -24.62
N TRP A 76 0.70 8.71 -23.42
CA TRP A 76 0.25 10.03 -22.97
C TRP A 76 0.97 11.15 -23.73
N SER A 77 2.29 11.06 -23.94
CA SER A 77 3.09 12.04 -24.70
C SER A 77 2.91 11.96 -26.21
N GLY A 78 2.36 10.87 -26.74
CA GLY A 78 2.10 10.68 -28.18
C GLY A 78 3.24 9.99 -28.94
N GLU A 79 4.24 9.46 -28.23
CA GLU A 79 5.36 8.68 -28.77
C GLU A 79 5.03 7.20 -29.00
N ALA A 80 3.95 6.70 -28.40
CA ALA A 80 3.51 5.31 -28.52
C ALA A 80 2.00 5.22 -28.77
N GLU A 81 1.56 4.05 -29.23
CA GLU A 81 0.17 3.79 -29.61
C GLU A 81 -0.39 2.55 -28.90
N VAL A 82 -1.71 2.46 -28.82
CA VAL A 82 -2.41 1.24 -28.41
C VAL A 82 -3.09 0.65 -29.64
N LYS A 83 -2.75 -0.60 -29.96
CA LYS A 83 -3.32 -1.35 -31.08
C LYS A 83 -4.02 -2.61 -30.58
N ASN A 84 -5.10 -3.00 -31.22
CA ASN A 84 -5.66 -4.34 -31.03
C ASN A 84 -4.88 -5.37 -31.87
N ARG A 85 -5.15 -6.66 -31.66
CA ARG A 85 -4.50 -7.76 -32.39
C ARG A 85 -4.66 -7.66 -33.91
N SER A 86 -5.77 -7.09 -34.37
CA SER A 86 -6.08 -6.85 -35.79
C SER A 86 -5.37 -5.62 -36.37
N GLY A 87 -4.52 -4.93 -35.59
CA GLY A 87 -3.75 -3.75 -36.02
C GLY A 87 -4.52 -2.43 -35.94
N ARG A 88 -5.79 -2.44 -35.50
CA ARG A 88 -6.61 -1.23 -35.36
C ARG A 88 -6.08 -0.37 -34.22
N LEU A 89 -5.92 0.92 -34.50
CA LEU A 89 -5.61 1.93 -33.48
C LEU A 89 -6.80 2.14 -32.54
N VAL A 90 -6.54 1.98 -31.25
CA VAL A 90 -7.51 2.20 -30.15
C VAL A 90 -6.95 3.15 -29.08
N THR A 91 -5.86 3.87 -29.39
CA THR A 91 -5.17 4.79 -28.47
C THR A 91 -6.12 5.83 -27.87
N LYS A 92 -6.93 6.49 -28.70
CA LYS A 92 -7.85 7.55 -28.25
C LYS A 92 -8.89 7.00 -27.27
N GLN A 93 -9.49 5.87 -27.61
CA GLN A 93 -10.47 5.18 -26.77
C GLN A 93 -9.85 4.77 -25.43
N MET A 94 -8.63 4.21 -25.46
CA MET A 94 -7.93 3.78 -24.25
C MET A 94 -7.60 4.95 -23.33
N LYS A 95 -7.11 6.08 -23.86
CA LYS A 95 -6.87 7.30 -23.07
C LYS A 95 -8.16 7.81 -22.45
N GLN A 96 -9.24 7.88 -23.23
CA GLN A 96 -10.55 8.32 -22.74
C GLN A 96 -11.09 7.43 -21.61
N GLY A 97 -11.13 6.12 -21.82
CA GLY A 97 -11.59 5.17 -20.79
C GLY A 97 -10.70 5.18 -19.53
N SER A 98 -9.41 5.47 -19.68
CA SER A 98 -8.49 5.64 -18.56
C SER A 98 -8.78 6.91 -17.75
N LEU A 99 -9.06 8.05 -18.40
CA LEU A 99 -9.46 9.30 -17.74
C LEU A 99 -10.79 9.15 -17.00
N GLU A 100 -11.77 8.47 -17.61
CA GLU A 100 -13.06 8.20 -16.98
C GLU A 100 -12.92 7.32 -15.74
N CYS A 101 -12.07 6.27 -15.82
CA CYS A 101 -11.76 5.45 -14.65
C CYS A 101 -11.08 6.29 -13.56
N LEU A 102 -10.13 7.16 -13.90
CA LEU A 102 -9.46 8.03 -12.93
C LEU A 102 -10.48 8.96 -12.25
N GLU A 103 -11.40 9.55 -13.00
CA GLU A 103 -12.42 10.44 -12.47
C GLU A 103 -13.35 9.72 -11.48
N VAL A 104 -13.76 8.48 -11.79
CA VAL A 104 -14.54 7.63 -10.87
C VAL A 104 -13.76 7.40 -9.56
N LEU A 105 -12.47 7.09 -9.65
CA LEU A 105 -11.62 6.87 -8.48
C LEU A 105 -11.46 8.15 -7.64
N LYS A 106 -11.21 9.30 -8.29
CA LYS A 106 -11.07 10.61 -7.62
C LYS A 106 -12.35 11.01 -6.88
N ARG A 107 -13.51 10.89 -7.52
CA ARG A 107 -14.82 11.16 -6.89
C ARG A 107 -15.11 10.26 -5.71
N SER A 108 -14.55 9.05 -5.72
CA SER A 108 -14.71 8.06 -4.65
C SER A 108 -13.68 8.22 -3.52
N GLY A 109 -12.82 9.25 -3.57
CA GLY A 109 -11.77 9.47 -2.57
C GLY A 109 -10.67 8.41 -2.56
N VAL A 110 -10.53 7.65 -3.65
CA VAL A 110 -9.56 6.56 -3.75
C VAL A 110 -8.16 7.13 -4.00
N LYS A 111 -7.17 6.68 -3.22
CA LYS A 111 -5.74 6.99 -3.40
C LYS A 111 -4.87 5.74 -3.57
N ALA A 112 -5.48 4.55 -3.58
CA ALA A 112 -4.79 3.27 -3.73
C ALA A 112 -5.49 2.40 -4.77
N PHE A 113 -4.72 1.62 -5.54
CA PHE A 113 -5.26 0.81 -6.62
C PHE A 113 -4.61 -0.58 -6.69
N ILE A 114 -5.43 -1.63 -6.70
CA ILE A 114 -5.01 -3.02 -6.95
C ILE A 114 -5.10 -3.28 -8.46
N TYR A 115 -3.97 -3.39 -9.12
CA TYR A 115 -3.91 -3.61 -10.56
C TYR A 115 -3.66 -5.07 -10.93
N MET A 116 -4.24 -5.49 -12.07
CA MET A 116 -3.95 -6.80 -12.66
C MET A 116 -2.58 -6.80 -13.36
N ASP A 117 -1.70 -7.72 -12.96
CA ASP A 117 -0.35 -7.86 -13.50
C ASP A 117 -0.32 -8.13 -15.00
N GLY A 118 0.61 -7.49 -15.71
CA GLY A 118 0.85 -7.72 -17.14
C GLY A 118 -0.25 -7.21 -18.08
N SER A 119 -1.25 -6.47 -17.58
CA SER A 119 -2.23 -5.80 -18.42
C SER A 119 -1.63 -4.58 -19.15
N PRO A 120 -1.85 -4.42 -20.47
CA PRO A 120 -1.40 -3.24 -21.23
C PRO A 120 -2.17 -1.95 -20.86
N SER A 121 -3.28 -2.09 -20.13
CA SER A 121 -4.06 -0.96 -19.61
C SER A 121 -3.69 -0.69 -18.14
N CYS A 122 -4.05 -1.59 -17.23
CA CYS A 122 -3.91 -1.39 -15.78
C CYS A 122 -2.53 -1.75 -15.20
N GLY A 123 -1.72 -2.56 -15.90
CA GLY A 123 -0.47 -3.07 -15.32
C GLY A 123 0.51 -1.94 -15.02
N VAL A 124 1.16 -1.95 -13.87
CA VAL A 124 2.16 -0.94 -13.50
C VAL A 124 3.56 -1.56 -13.51
N TYR A 125 3.71 -2.66 -12.77
CA TYR A 125 4.94 -3.45 -12.72
C TYR A 125 4.60 -4.92 -12.95
N ARG A 126 5.40 -5.65 -13.75
CA ARG A 126 5.32 -7.11 -13.81
C ARG A 126 6.19 -7.68 -12.68
N THR A 127 5.57 -8.33 -11.69
CA THR A 127 6.26 -8.94 -10.52
C THR A 127 7.10 -10.18 -10.86
N THR A 128 7.22 -10.56 -12.14
CA THR A 128 8.05 -11.68 -12.61
C THR A 128 8.90 -11.27 -13.81
N LEU A 129 10.12 -10.78 -13.55
CA LEU A 129 11.26 -10.98 -14.45
C LEU A 129 12.52 -11.20 -13.61
N LYS A 130 13.03 -12.43 -13.68
CA LYS A 130 14.40 -12.77 -13.31
C LYS A 130 15.33 -11.80 -14.04
N SER A 131 16.11 -11.02 -13.29
CA SER A 131 17.39 -10.43 -13.66
C SER A 131 17.64 -10.30 -15.18
N THR A 132 17.07 -9.29 -15.82
CA THR A 132 17.55 -8.53 -17.00
C THR A 132 16.33 -7.90 -17.68
N LYS A 133 16.41 -6.58 -17.91
CA LYS A 133 15.34 -5.66 -18.32
C LYS A 133 14.42 -5.25 -17.16
N ARG A 134 14.42 -3.94 -16.86
CA ARG A 134 13.34 -3.28 -16.10
C ARG A 134 12.02 -3.87 -16.60
N GLY A 135 11.21 -4.40 -15.69
CA GLY A 135 9.89 -4.96 -16.02
C GLY A 135 9.15 -4.05 -16.98
N ASN A 136 8.48 -4.64 -17.98
CA ASN A 136 7.79 -3.87 -19.02
C ASN A 136 7.07 -2.66 -18.41
N PRO A 137 7.30 -1.46 -18.95
CA PRO A 137 6.84 -0.21 -18.38
C PRO A 137 5.30 -0.15 -18.27
N PRO A 138 4.75 0.73 -17.42
CA PRO A 138 3.33 0.71 -17.06
C PRO A 138 2.42 0.80 -18.30
N GLY A 139 1.26 0.15 -18.23
CA GLY A 139 0.14 0.31 -19.14
C GLY A 139 -0.46 1.72 -19.06
N VAL A 140 -1.32 2.07 -20.02
CA VAL A 140 -1.85 3.46 -20.17
C VAL A 140 -2.52 3.98 -18.90
N PHE A 141 -3.33 3.16 -18.23
CA PHE A 141 -3.99 3.56 -16.99
C PHE A 141 -3.04 3.46 -15.79
N GLY A 142 -2.15 2.46 -15.78
CA GLY A 142 -1.14 2.30 -14.74
C GLY A 142 -0.19 3.50 -14.65
N SER A 143 0.24 4.06 -15.80
CA SER A 143 1.10 5.25 -15.84
C SER A 143 0.36 6.48 -15.33
N LEU A 144 -0.91 6.66 -15.74
CA LEU A 144 -1.76 7.74 -15.27
C LEU A 144 -1.93 7.72 -13.74
N LEU A 145 -2.17 6.55 -13.15
CA LEU A 145 -2.29 6.41 -11.70
C LEU A 145 -0.97 6.69 -10.98
N LEU A 146 0.16 6.29 -11.57
CA LEU A 146 1.49 6.53 -11.02
C LEU A 146 1.81 8.03 -10.95
N ASP A 147 1.52 8.76 -12.03
CA ASP A 147 1.69 10.21 -12.14
C ASP A 147 0.79 10.96 -11.15
N GLU A 148 -0.42 10.45 -10.93
CA GLU A 148 -1.39 10.98 -9.95
C GLU A 148 -1.06 10.61 -8.49
N GLY A 149 0.05 9.92 -8.24
CA GLY A 149 0.51 9.66 -6.88
C GLY A 149 -0.17 8.48 -6.18
N PHE A 150 -0.90 7.61 -6.89
CA PHE A 150 -1.61 6.49 -6.28
C PHE A 150 -0.65 5.48 -5.63
N PHE A 151 -1.14 4.81 -4.59
CA PHE A 151 -0.50 3.65 -3.98
C PHE A 151 -0.89 2.39 -4.76
N LEU A 152 0.06 1.83 -5.53
CA LEU A 152 -0.22 0.79 -6.53
C LEU A 152 0.18 -0.60 -6.03
N ILE A 153 -0.79 -1.52 -5.95
CA ILE A 153 -0.62 -2.87 -5.41
C ILE A 153 -0.78 -3.90 -6.54
N PRO A 154 0.21 -4.76 -6.81
CA PRO A 154 0.05 -5.85 -7.76
C PRO A 154 -0.94 -6.88 -7.22
N SER A 155 -1.93 -7.26 -8.02
CA SER A 155 -2.91 -8.29 -7.67
C SER A 155 -2.28 -9.62 -7.26
N SER A 156 -1.15 -10.01 -7.86
CA SER A 156 -0.44 -11.24 -7.54
C SER A 156 0.12 -11.28 -6.11
N ASP A 157 0.37 -10.11 -5.52
CA ASP A 157 0.98 -10.02 -4.19
C ASP A 157 -0.02 -10.28 -3.05
N LEU A 158 -1.33 -10.20 -3.32
CA LEU A 158 -2.39 -10.52 -2.36
C LEU A 158 -2.36 -12.00 -1.94
N GLN A 159 -1.87 -12.89 -2.81
CA GLN A 159 -1.73 -14.32 -2.54
C GLN A 159 -0.59 -14.67 -1.57
N SER A 160 0.36 -13.76 -1.37
CA SER A 160 1.48 -14.00 -0.47
C SER A 160 1.21 -13.34 0.89
N PRO A 161 1.11 -14.12 1.99
CA PRO A 161 0.75 -13.57 3.29
C PRO A 161 1.74 -12.50 3.78
N LEU A 162 3.03 -12.67 3.50
CA LEU A 162 4.06 -11.69 3.89
C LEU A 162 4.03 -10.44 3.02
N LYS A 163 3.89 -10.59 1.70
CA LYS A 163 3.83 -9.42 0.82
C LYS A 163 2.56 -8.62 1.07
N TRP A 164 1.42 -9.29 1.22
CA TRP A 164 0.17 -8.64 1.57
C TRP A 164 0.28 -7.93 2.92
N TRP A 165 0.87 -8.58 3.94
CA TRP A 165 1.13 -7.91 5.22
C TRP A 165 1.96 -6.62 5.06
N ASP A 166 3.02 -6.66 4.23
CA ASP A 166 3.83 -5.48 3.92
C ASP A 166 3.06 -4.39 3.15
N TRP A 167 2.27 -4.77 2.14
CA TRP A 167 1.42 -3.84 1.41
C TRP A 167 0.38 -3.19 2.33
N ARG A 168 -0.27 -3.99 3.17
CA ARG A 168 -1.32 -3.54 4.09
C ARG A 168 -0.80 -2.52 5.08
N ARG A 169 0.27 -2.82 5.84
CA ARG A 169 0.80 -1.88 6.85
C ARG A 169 1.21 -0.54 6.23
N ARG A 170 1.77 -0.57 5.01
CA ARG A 170 2.20 0.64 4.29
C ARG A 170 1.00 1.40 3.74
N LEU A 171 -0.02 0.71 3.27
CA LEU A 171 -1.28 1.31 2.85
C LEU A 171 -2.00 2.00 4.02
N LEU A 172 -2.07 1.36 5.18
CA LEU A 172 -2.64 1.95 6.40
C LEU A 172 -1.90 3.22 6.79
N ALA A 173 -0.56 3.17 6.83
CA ALA A 173 0.29 4.33 7.13
C ALA A 173 0.15 5.44 6.07
N PHE A 174 0.10 5.07 4.79
CA PHE A 174 -0.10 6.00 3.67
C PHE A 174 -1.46 6.68 3.77
N HIS A 175 -2.53 5.93 4.00
CA HIS A 175 -3.89 6.45 4.11
C HIS A 175 -4.04 7.39 5.30
N TRP A 176 -3.57 6.97 6.48
CA TRP A 176 -3.57 7.82 7.67
C TRP A 176 -2.81 9.11 7.42
N PHE A 177 -1.55 9.01 6.98
CA PHE A 177 -0.71 10.18 6.82
C PHE A 177 -1.22 11.11 5.71
N ALA A 178 -1.70 10.59 4.58
CA ALA A 178 -2.25 11.38 3.47
C ALA A 178 -3.49 12.21 3.86
N ASN A 179 -4.17 11.87 4.95
CA ASN A 179 -5.34 12.59 5.46
C ASN A 179 -5.09 13.22 6.84
N HIS A 180 -3.89 13.09 7.40
CA HIS A 180 -3.54 13.65 8.69
C HIS A 180 -3.16 15.14 8.53
N PRO A 181 -3.98 16.08 9.03
CA PRO A 181 -3.67 17.49 8.96
C PRO A 181 -2.48 17.80 9.87
N LEU A 182 -1.61 18.70 9.42
CA LEU A 182 -0.50 19.21 10.20
C LEU A 182 -0.58 20.74 10.17
N HIS A 183 -0.44 21.36 11.33
CA HIS A 183 -0.49 22.81 11.50
C HIS A 183 0.74 23.38 12.21
N SER A 184 1.62 22.52 12.72
CA SER A 184 2.77 22.94 13.50
C SER A 184 3.97 21.99 13.35
N MET A 185 5.17 22.50 13.65
CA MET A 185 6.37 21.66 13.77
C MET A 185 6.21 20.55 14.81
N GLN A 186 5.48 20.82 15.89
CA GLN A 186 5.25 19.83 16.94
C GLN A 186 4.49 18.62 16.39
N GLU A 187 3.35 18.84 15.72
CA GLU A 187 2.57 17.77 15.09
C GLU A 187 3.39 17.01 14.03
N LEU A 188 4.28 17.71 13.31
CA LEU A 188 5.19 17.09 12.35
C LEU A 188 6.18 16.15 13.05
N TYR A 189 6.79 16.55 14.17
CA TYR A 189 7.67 15.66 14.95
C TYR A 189 6.94 14.46 15.53
N GLU A 190 5.72 14.65 16.02
CA GLU A 190 4.86 13.58 16.54
C GLU A 190 4.52 12.57 15.42
N THR A 191 4.19 13.06 14.24
CA THR A 191 3.96 12.24 13.04
C THR A 191 5.20 11.50 12.59
N TRP A 192 6.35 12.18 12.56
CA TRP A 192 7.62 11.55 12.26
C TRP A 192 7.94 10.45 13.26
N TYR A 193 7.64 10.66 14.55
CA TYR A 193 7.87 9.65 15.58
C TYR A 193 7.10 8.35 15.29
N VAL A 194 5.85 8.45 14.82
CA VAL A 194 5.02 7.31 14.43
C VAL A 194 5.61 6.59 13.21
N LEU A 195 5.99 7.32 12.15
CA LEU A 195 6.40 6.73 10.87
C LEU A 195 7.89 6.36 10.78
N LYS A 196 8.74 6.95 11.63
CA LYS A 196 10.20 6.89 11.54
C LYS A 196 10.72 5.48 11.35
N PHE A 197 10.24 4.51 12.13
CA PHE A 197 10.77 3.15 12.06
C PHE A 197 10.37 2.42 10.79
N LEU A 198 9.14 2.62 10.30
CA LEU A 198 8.71 2.13 9.00
C LEU A 198 9.55 2.77 7.89
N CYS A 199 9.71 4.10 7.91
CA CYS A 199 10.56 4.80 6.95
C CYS A 199 12.02 4.32 6.99
N GLN A 200 12.59 4.10 8.17
CA GLN A 200 13.95 3.56 8.34
C GLN A 200 14.11 2.16 7.75
N GLU A 201 13.08 1.31 7.89
CA GLU A 201 13.09 -0.01 7.29
C GLU A 201 13.09 0.07 5.75
N LEU A 202 12.24 0.95 5.20
CA LEU A 202 12.12 1.14 3.75
C LEU A 202 13.38 1.76 3.15
N ASP A 203 13.88 2.84 3.76
CA ASP A 203 15.11 3.53 3.37
C ASP A 203 15.81 4.16 4.59
N ASN A 204 16.79 3.44 5.13
CA ASN A 204 17.54 3.88 6.31
C ASN A 204 18.41 5.11 6.03
N THR A 205 18.93 5.27 4.81
CA THR A 205 19.78 6.42 4.45
C THR A 205 18.91 7.68 4.43
N TRP A 206 17.83 7.65 3.67
CA TRP A 206 16.86 8.75 3.60
C TRP A 206 16.30 9.08 4.99
N ALA A 207 15.90 8.08 5.79
CA ALA A 207 15.29 8.34 7.09
C ALA A 207 16.25 8.98 8.11
N ARG A 208 17.55 8.69 8.01
CA ARG A 208 18.58 9.35 8.83
C ARG A 208 18.80 10.80 8.42
N GLU A 209 18.86 11.06 7.12
CA GLU A 209 18.95 12.42 6.57
C GLU A 209 17.73 13.24 6.98
N MET A 210 16.53 12.71 6.76
CA MET A 210 15.27 13.35 7.15
C MET A 210 15.25 13.68 8.65
N GLY A 211 15.66 12.74 9.50
CA GLY A 211 15.77 12.99 10.94
C GLY A 211 16.74 14.10 11.33
N ARG A 212 17.87 14.25 10.61
CA ARG A 212 18.82 15.35 10.83
C ARG A 212 18.26 16.68 10.37
N THR A 213 17.64 16.72 9.19
CA THR A 213 16.97 17.92 8.67
C THR A 213 15.91 18.38 9.65
N LEU A 214 15.04 17.47 10.10
CA LEU A 214 14.02 17.77 11.10
C LEU A 214 14.59 18.38 12.38
N ALA A 215 15.72 17.87 12.88
CA ALA A 215 16.35 18.39 14.08
C ALA A 215 16.97 19.79 13.91
N SER A 216 17.26 20.21 12.68
CA SER A 216 17.81 21.56 12.38
C SER A 216 16.75 22.63 12.11
N LEU A 217 15.47 22.26 11.94
CA LEU A 217 14.41 23.20 11.61
C LEU A 217 13.92 23.97 12.84
N SER A 218 13.48 25.21 12.61
CA SER A 218 12.80 26.07 13.56
C SER A 218 11.28 26.04 13.35
N LYS A 219 10.52 26.67 14.27
CA LYS A 219 9.05 26.78 14.13
C LYS A 219 8.62 27.50 12.85
N GLY A 220 9.42 28.45 12.36
CA GLY A 220 9.12 29.26 11.17
C GLY A 220 9.20 28.50 9.85
N ASP A 221 9.89 27.37 9.82
CA ASP A 221 10.16 26.62 8.59
C ASP A 221 8.99 25.70 8.18
N PHE A 222 8.02 25.50 9.07
CA PHE A 222 6.91 24.54 8.90
C PHE A 222 6.21 24.66 7.54
N ALA A 223 5.75 25.86 7.19
CA ALA A 223 4.94 26.07 5.99
C ALA A 223 5.67 25.73 4.69
N GLN A 224 6.99 25.89 4.66
CA GLN A 224 7.81 25.57 3.48
C GLN A 224 8.20 24.08 3.47
N PHE A 225 8.46 23.51 4.64
CA PHE A 225 8.99 22.16 4.75
C PHE A 225 7.92 21.06 4.70
N GLU A 226 6.75 21.29 5.29
CA GLU A 226 5.70 20.29 5.42
C GLU A 226 5.26 19.68 4.08
N PRO A 227 5.06 20.44 2.98
CA PRO A 227 4.64 19.86 1.70
C PRO A 227 5.69 18.92 1.12
N THR A 228 6.98 19.29 1.23
CA THR A 228 8.09 18.45 0.78
C THR A 228 8.23 17.20 1.64
N PHE A 229 8.14 17.33 2.96
CA PHE A 229 8.14 16.21 3.90
C PHE A 229 7.02 15.22 3.56
N ARG A 230 5.80 15.75 3.37
CA ARG A 230 4.62 14.95 3.05
C ARG A 230 4.80 14.18 1.74
N ALA A 231 5.22 14.85 0.67
CA ALA A 231 5.43 14.21 -0.62
C ALA A 231 6.48 13.09 -0.54
N GLN A 232 7.62 13.33 0.13
CA GLN A 232 8.69 12.33 0.24
C GLN A 232 8.29 11.12 1.10
N VAL A 233 7.60 11.33 2.23
CA VAL A 233 7.11 10.23 3.07
C VAL A 233 6.08 9.39 2.32
N LEU A 234 5.12 10.04 1.64
CA LEU A 234 4.11 9.33 0.84
C LEU A 234 4.75 8.54 -0.29
N ASP A 235 5.75 9.10 -1.00
CA ASP A 235 6.51 8.37 -2.02
C ASP A 235 7.23 7.14 -1.44
N LEU A 236 7.91 7.32 -0.30
CA LEU A 236 8.64 6.24 0.35
C LEU A 236 7.71 5.09 0.76
N LEU A 237 6.53 5.38 1.29
CA LEU A 237 5.55 4.37 1.70
C LEU A 237 5.05 3.50 0.53
N ARG A 238 5.11 4.00 -0.71
CA ARG A 238 4.75 3.23 -1.92
C ARG A 238 5.79 2.15 -2.27
N ARG A 239 7.00 2.20 -1.70
CA ARG A 239 8.09 1.26 -2.01
C ARG A 239 7.93 -0.03 -1.19
N PRO A 240 8.13 -1.22 -1.79
CA PRO A 240 8.05 -2.48 -1.07
C PRO A 240 9.27 -2.66 -0.15
N SER A 241 9.06 -3.35 0.99
CA SER A 241 10.18 -3.82 1.82
C SER A 241 10.68 -5.18 1.34
N THR A 242 11.82 -5.63 1.86
CA THR A 242 12.34 -6.98 1.62
C THR A 242 12.11 -7.87 2.83
N THR A 243 12.00 -9.18 2.62
CA THR A 243 11.86 -10.15 3.72
C THR A 243 12.93 -9.96 4.80
N VAL A 244 14.18 -9.72 4.40
CA VAL A 244 15.30 -9.49 5.32
C VAL A 244 15.12 -8.21 6.14
N LYS A 245 14.66 -7.12 5.52
CA LYS A 245 14.38 -5.86 6.23
C LYS A 245 13.23 -6.05 7.22
N ILE A 246 12.14 -6.70 6.80
CA ILE A 246 10.97 -6.97 7.63
C ILE A 246 11.33 -7.84 8.84
N THR A 247 12.07 -8.94 8.67
CA THR A 247 12.43 -9.83 9.79
C THR A 247 13.35 -9.15 10.80
N ASN A 248 14.33 -8.38 10.33
CA ASN A 248 15.20 -7.59 11.21
C ASN A 248 14.43 -6.50 11.96
N SER A 249 13.48 -5.85 11.27
CA SER A 249 12.61 -4.85 11.88
C SER A 249 11.72 -5.46 12.96
N LEU A 250 11.08 -6.60 12.69
CA LEU A 250 10.33 -7.37 13.68
C LEU A 250 11.19 -7.65 14.92
N TRP A 251 12.37 -8.22 14.74
CA TRP A 251 13.24 -8.60 15.85
C TRP A 251 13.70 -7.42 16.69
N LYS A 252 14.07 -6.30 16.04
CA LYS A 252 14.46 -5.06 16.71
C LYS A 252 13.33 -4.56 17.62
N HIS A 253 12.11 -4.48 17.10
CA HIS A 253 10.98 -3.99 17.88
C HIS A 253 10.52 -4.99 18.94
N TYR A 254 10.58 -6.29 18.66
CA TYR A 254 10.31 -7.32 19.66
C TYR A 254 11.31 -7.25 20.83
N SER A 255 12.60 -7.08 20.53
CA SER A 255 13.63 -6.90 21.56
C SER A 255 13.37 -5.64 22.40
N HIS A 256 12.94 -4.54 21.77
CA HIS A 256 12.55 -3.33 22.49
C HIS A 256 11.29 -3.54 23.36
N TYR A 257 10.28 -4.23 22.83
CA TYR A 257 9.07 -4.61 23.56
C TYR A 257 9.41 -5.43 24.81
N ARG A 258 10.25 -6.47 24.68
CA ARG A 258 10.71 -7.29 25.81
C ARG A 258 11.35 -6.44 26.91
N LYS A 259 12.22 -5.51 26.53
CA LYS A 259 12.89 -4.61 27.49
C LYS A 259 11.92 -3.66 28.18
N LYS A 260 10.92 -3.14 27.45
CA LYS A 260 10.00 -2.11 27.95
C LYS A 260 8.83 -2.69 28.75
N LYS A 261 8.30 -3.85 28.35
CA LYS A 261 7.14 -4.50 28.98
C LYS A 261 7.52 -5.65 29.92
N GLY A 262 8.76 -6.14 29.87
CA GLY A 262 9.19 -7.29 30.68
C GLY A 262 8.54 -8.62 30.27
N LYS A 263 7.83 -8.66 29.13
CA LYS A 263 7.10 -9.82 28.62
C LYS A 263 7.75 -10.36 27.36
N THR A 264 7.61 -11.66 27.12
CA THR A 264 7.94 -12.30 25.84
C THR A 264 6.68 -12.60 25.05
N VAL A 265 6.80 -12.58 23.73
CA VAL A 265 5.75 -13.03 22.82
C VAL A 265 6.21 -14.37 22.27
N GLU A 266 5.48 -15.42 22.58
CA GLU A 266 5.81 -16.76 22.13
C GLU A 266 5.89 -16.80 20.59
N GLU A 267 6.68 -17.72 20.05
CA GLU A 267 6.80 -17.99 18.60
C GLU A 267 7.45 -16.88 17.76
N ILE A 268 7.90 -15.75 18.34
CA ILE A 268 8.73 -14.78 17.62
C ILE A 268 10.19 -15.26 17.59
N ASN A 269 10.68 -15.61 16.40
CA ASN A 269 12.02 -16.17 16.20
C ASN A 269 13.07 -15.11 15.80
N SER A 270 14.33 -15.34 16.17
CA SER A 270 15.48 -14.53 15.71
C SER A 270 15.55 -14.50 14.17
N PRO A 271 16.00 -13.41 13.52
CA PRO A 271 16.22 -13.35 12.08
C PRO A 271 17.18 -14.44 11.55
N ASP A 272 18.08 -14.95 12.40
CA ASP A 272 19.01 -16.03 12.05
C ASP A 272 18.30 -17.37 11.81
N PHE A 273 17.11 -17.54 12.39
CA PHE A 273 16.31 -18.75 12.21
C PHE A 273 15.54 -18.71 10.90
N LYS A 274 15.97 -19.53 9.94
CA LYS A 274 15.33 -19.66 8.63
C LYS A 274 13.93 -20.26 8.76
N ARG A 275 12.95 -19.57 8.18
CA ARG A 275 11.53 -19.93 8.20
C ARG A 275 10.83 -19.41 6.95
N ASN A 276 9.72 -20.03 6.59
CA ASN A 276 8.96 -19.63 5.41
C ASN A 276 8.21 -18.31 5.62
N VAL A 277 7.77 -17.69 4.53
CA VAL A 277 7.08 -16.40 4.54
C VAL A 277 5.76 -16.41 5.34
N THR A 278 5.08 -17.56 5.39
CA THR A 278 3.84 -17.72 6.17
C THR A 278 4.11 -17.65 7.66
N THR A 279 5.18 -18.28 8.15
CA THR A 279 5.60 -18.19 9.55
C THR A 279 5.96 -16.75 9.92
N ILE A 280 6.71 -16.05 9.06
CA ILE A 280 7.07 -14.64 9.30
C ILE A 280 5.81 -13.78 9.40
N ALA A 281 4.85 -13.94 8.48
CA ALA A 281 3.59 -13.19 8.51
C ALA A 281 2.77 -13.43 9.79
N LYS A 282 2.76 -14.67 10.30
CA LYS A 282 2.10 -15.00 11.58
C LYS A 282 2.77 -14.31 12.76
N GLU A 283 4.10 -14.31 12.83
CA GLU A 283 4.86 -13.62 13.88
C GLU A 283 4.57 -12.11 13.88
N LEU A 284 4.55 -11.50 12.70
CA LEU A 284 4.25 -10.08 12.54
C LEU A 284 2.83 -9.74 13.00
N THR A 285 1.85 -10.55 12.60
CA THR A 285 0.45 -10.38 13.01
C THR A 285 0.28 -10.57 14.53
N LYS A 286 0.99 -11.53 15.12
CA LYS A 286 1.01 -11.76 16.57
C LYS A 286 1.62 -10.57 17.31
N MET A 287 2.72 -10.02 16.78
CA MET A 287 3.35 -8.83 17.34
C MET A 287 2.43 -7.60 17.23
N GLU A 288 1.76 -7.38 16.10
CA GLU A 288 0.76 -6.30 15.94
C GLU A 288 -0.34 -6.40 16.99
N ARG A 289 -0.91 -7.59 17.18
CA ARG A 289 -1.96 -7.82 18.18
C ARG A 289 -1.46 -7.56 19.60
N THR A 290 -0.31 -8.12 19.95
CA THR A 290 0.26 -7.98 21.30
C THR A 290 0.61 -6.53 21.61
N ALA A 291 1.17 -5.82 20.62
CA ALA A 291 1.51 -4.41 20.74
C ALA A 291 0.27 -3.55 21.01
N LEU A 292 -0.85 -3.83 20.34
CA LEU A 292 -2.12 -3.15 20.58
C LEU A 292 -2.69 -3.44 21.98
N GLU A 293 -2.69 -4.71 22.39
CA GLU A 293 -3.20 -5.15 23.70
C GLU A 293 -2.39 -4.52 24.84
N ASP A 294 -1.08 -4.34 24.68
CA ASP A 294 -0.20 -3.75 25.69
C ASP A 294 0.05 -2.24 25.51
N ASP A 295 -0.66 -1.53 24.63
CA ASP A 295 -0.46 -0.09 24.37
C ASP A 295 1.01 0.27 24.04
N PHE A 296 1.60 -0.53 23.15
CA PHE A 296 2.98 -0.40 22.70
C PHE A 296 3.04 -0.09 21.21
N LEU A 297 3.81 0.92 20.83
CA LEU A 297 4.06 1.23 19.41
C LEU A 297 4.96 0.17 18.78
N PHE A 298 4.37 -0.76 18.03
CA PHE A 298 5.11 -1.59 17.10
C PHE A 298 5.50 -0.78 15.86
N GLY A 299 6.64 -0.09 15.92
CA GLY A 299 7.09 0.83 14.86
C GLY A 299 7.27 0.23 13.46
N ALA A 300 7.32 -1.10 13.33
CA ALA A 300 7.28 -1.77 12.03
C ALA A 300 5.88 -1.76 11.40
N SER A 301 4.82 -1.65 12.19
CA SER A 301 3.42 -1.50 11.75
C SER A 301 2.73 -0.46 12.66
N PRO A 302 3.04 0.83 12.45
CA PRO A 302 2.70 1.88 13.40
C PRO A 302 1.22 2.32 13.32
N VAL A 303 0.56 2.05 12.19
CA VAL A 303 -0.86 2.34 11.95
C VAL A 303 -1.59 1.03 11.70
N ILE A 304 -2.67 0.79 12.43
CA ILE A 304 -3.51 -0.40 12.31
C ILE A 304 -4.97 -0.03 12.06
N TYR A 305 -5.72 -0.93 11.43
CA TYR A 305 -7.18 -0.81 11.32
C TYR A 305 -7.87 -1.63 12.41
N ARG A 306 -8.91 -1.04 13.01
CA ARG A 306 -9.84 -1.76 13.89
C ARG A 306 -11.23 -1.17 13.73
N ASP A 307 -12.23 -2.01 13.47
CA ASP A 307 -13.60 -1.51 13.47
C ASP A 307 -14.01 -1.04 14.89
N LYS A 308 -14.92 -0.06 14.94
CA LYS A 308 -15.35 0.58 16.19
C LYS A 308 -15.93 -0.38 17.22
N SER A 309 -16.51 -1.50 16.80
CA SER A 309 -17.11 -2.48 17.72
C SER A 309 -16.03 -3.31 18.42
N ARG A 310 -15.02 -3.76 17.67
CA ARG A 310 -13.87 -4.50 18.20
C ARG A 310 -12.93 -3.63 19.03
N LEU A 311 -12.89 -2.32 18.77
CA LEU A 311 -12.10 -1.38 19.57
C LEU A 311 -12.74 -1.20 20.96
N ARG A 312 -14.04 -0.95 21.02
CA ARG A 312 -14.79 -0.85 22.29
C ARG A 312 -14.68 -2.11 23.14
N ALA A 313 -14.87 -3.29 22.53
CA ALA A 313 -14.72 -4.56 23.24
C ALA A 313 -13.30 -4.79 23.79
N LEU A 314 -12.26 -4.21 23.16
CA LEU A 314 -10.90 -4.27 23.68
C LEU A 314 -10.70 -3.32 24.86
N GLU A 315 -11.25 -2.11 24.78
CA GLU A 315 -11.20 -1.11 25.84
C GLU A 315 -11.92 -1.63 27.10
N GLU A 316 -13.14 -2.18 26.97
CA GLU A 316 -13.89 -2.82 28.05
C GLU A 316 -13.11 -3.99 28.70
N GLN A 317 -12.43 -4.81 27.89
CA GLN A 317 -11.58 -5.89 28.40
C GLN A 317 -10.37 -5.37 29.17
N LYS A 318 -9.81 -4.22 28.79
CA LYS A 318 -8.68 -3.61 29.51
C LYS A 318 -9.13 -3.06 30.86
N GLU A 319 -10.23 -2.32 30.88
CA GLU A 319 -10.82 -1.77 32.12
C GLU A 319 -11.08 -2.89 33.14
N SER A 320 -11.71 -3.99 32.73
CA SER A 320 -11.98 -5.14 33.62
C SER A 320 -10.72 -5.81 34.20
N ARG A 321 -9.57 -5.73 33.50
CA ARG A 321 -8.29 -6.29 33.95
C ARG A 321 -7.52 -5.36 34.89
N GLU A 322 -7.78 -4.06 34.83
CA GLU A 322 -7.19 -3.08 35.73
C GLU A 322 -7.96 -3.00 37.06
N GLU A 323 -9.24 -3.40 37.07
CA GLU A 323 -10.10 -3.49 38.26
C GLU A 323 -9.95 -4.82 39.05
N SER A 324 -9.26 -5.83 38.49
CA SER A 324 -9.06 -7.16 39.10
C SER A 324 -7.64 -7.34 39.67
#